data_AF-A0AAJ2H0Z6-F1
#
_entry.id   AF-A0AAJ2H0Z6-F1
#
_cell.length_a   1.000
_cell.length_b   1.000
_cell.length_c   1.000
_cell.angle_alpha   90.00
_cell.angle_beta   90.00
_cell.angle_gamma   90.00
#
_symmetry.space_group_name_H-M   'P 1'
#
loop_
_entity.id
_entity.type
_entity.pdbx_description
1 polymer ?
#
loop_
_entity_poly.entity_id
_entity_poly.type
_entity_poly.pdbx_seq_one_letter_code
_entity_poly.pdbx_strand_id
1 'polypeptide(L)'
;MPERPLHWRHLPCLLAATLPVLALAQTYADRNLSMPAAGSEGSKRPIVIIAPVIPNGPSPLSIAPPQGGPAGAYASDEPGPDIRARNADYITQFKVVGQIPAGAIIRKVSWRYTLASKPPGFEARLCWKDAGVCWDVSQANAGSTEFFNGRDASQPFQLHYSVRGTARTGEPPIKGEMNQVIVTFDAPG
;
A
#
# COMPACT_ATOMS: atom_id res chain seq x y z
N MET A 1 44.72 15.92 -45.14
CA MET A 1 43.49 15.81 -45.97
C MET A 1 42.58 14.78 -45.33
N PRO A 2 41.25 15.02 -45.33
CA PRO A 2 40.44 15.19 -44.12
C PRO A 2 39.30 14.15 -44.06
N GLU A 3 38.44 14.08 -43.04
CA GLU A 3 37.18 14.85 -42.95
C GLU A 3 36.54 14.69 -41.54
N ARG A 4 36.25 15.82 -40.91
CA ARG A 4 35.24 15.99 -39.84
C ARG A 4 34.00 16.59 -40.49
N PRO A 5 32.79 16.31 -39.99
CA PRO A 5 31.72 17.28 -40.09
C PRO A 5 31.36 17.86 -38.72
N LEU A 6 31.55 19.16 -38.60
CA LEU A 6 31.06 20.03 -37.54
C LEU A 6 30.20 21.11 -38.22
N HIS A 7 28.89 21.08 -38.02
CA HIS A 7 27.96 22.16 -38.39
C HIS A 7 26.78 22.11 -37.41
N TRP A 8 26.03 23.16 -37.11
CA TRP A 8 26.18 24.61 -36.94
C TRP A 8 24.77 25.05 -36.50
N ARG A 9 24.70 25.76 -35.37
CA ARG A 9 23.66 26.70 -34.86
C ARG A 9 22.30 26.80 -35.57
N HIS A 10 21.22 26.92 -34.78
CA HIS A 10 20.28 28.07 -34.80
C HIS A 10 19.42 28.14 -33.50
N LEU A 11 19.49 29.27 -32.78
CA LEU A 11 18.45 29.84 -31.90
C LEU A 11 17.48 30.66 -32.79
N PRO A 12 16.21 31.03 -32.44
CA PRO A 12 15.88 31.78 -31.20
C PRO A 12 14.41 31.74 -30.64
N CYS A 13 14.26 32.28 -29.42
CA CYS A 13 13.23 33.18 -28.85
C CYS A 13 11.69 33.01 -28.98
N LEU A 14 11.07 33.04 -27.79
CA LEU A 14 9.97 33.91 -27.28
C LEU A 14 8.50 33.69 -27.71
N LEU A 15 7.63 33.46 -26.71
CA LEU A 15 6.46 34.29 -26.25
C LEU A 15 5.49 33.40 -25.44
N ALA A 16 5.27 33.69 -24.14
CA ALA A 16 4.10 34.39 -23.54
C ALA A 16 2.79 33.56 -23.61
N ALA A 17 1.88 33.44 -22.64
CA ALA A 17 1.58 33.93 -21.28
C ALA A 17 0.63 32.85 -20.67
N THR A 18 0.30 32.69 -19.38
CA THR A 18 -0.54 33.51 -18.50
C THR A 18 -0.70 32.77 -17.15
N LEU A 19 -0.61 33.47 -16.01
CA LEU A 19 -1.10 33.03 -14.68
C LEU A 19 -2.62 33.35 -14.54
N PRO A 20 -3.26 33.20 -13.36
CA PRO A 20 -3.54 32.01 -12.54
C PRO A 20 -5.08 31.80 -12.39
N VAL A 21 -5.55 30.63 -11.95
CA VAL A 21 -6.95 30.49 -11.49
C VAL A 21 -7.00 29.75 -10.15
N LEU A 22 -7.35 30.51 -9.11
CA LEU A 22 -7.90 30.06 -7.85
C LEU A 22 -9.32 29.51 -8.08
N ALA A 23 -9.65 28.36 -7.53
CA ALA A 23 -11.04 27.99 -7.28
C ALA A 23 -11.16 27.13 -6.01
N LEU A 24 -12.19 27.46 -5.24
CA LEU A 24 -12.36 27.23 -3.81
C LEU A 24 -12.77 25.80 -3.44
N ALA A 25 -12.31 25.38 -2.27
CA ALA A 25 -12.88 24.25 -1.54
C ALA A 25 -14.37 24.52 -1.23
N GLN A 26 -15.24 23.57 -1.57
CA GLN A 26 -16.64 23.59 -1.16
C GLN A 26 -16.89 22.48 -0.15
N THR A 27 -16.87 22.85 1.13
CA THR A 27 -17.39 22.04 2.22
C THR A 27 -18.93 22.08 2.15
N TYR A 28 -19.54 21.01 1.64
CA TYR A 28 -21.00 20.88 1.62
C TYR A 28 -21.48 20.36 2.98
N ALA A 29 -22.03 21.26 3.80
CA ALA A 29 -22.76 20.91 5.01
C ALA A 29 -24.25 21.17 4.76
N ASP A 30 -25.02 20.10 4.56
CA ASP A 30 -26.48 20.16 4.49
C ASP A 30 -27.05 20.18 5.92
N ARG A 31 -27.59 21.33 6.33
CA ARG A 31 -28.43 21.44 7.53
C ARG A 31 -29.84 21.77 7.08
N ASN A 32 -30.60 20.73 6.74
CA ASN A 32 -32.06 20.82 6.64
C ASN A 32 -32.67 21.00 8.04
N LEU A 33 -32.90 22.25 8.44
CA LEU A 33 -33.79 22.62 9.54
C LEU A 33 -35.00 23.35 8.95
N SER A 34 -36.10 22.62 8.79
CA SER A 34 -37.40 23.18 8.43
C SER A 34 -38.32 23.07 9.64
N MET A 35 -38.57 24.19 10.32
CA MET A 35 -39.71 24.34 11.24
C MET A 35 -40.73 25.26 10.57
N PRO A 36 -42.00 24.86 10.38
CA PRO A 36 -43.03 25.82 10.07
C PRO A 36 -43.69 26.35 11.35
N ALA A 37 -43.81 27.67 11.41
CA ALA A 37 -44.60 28.40 12.37
C ALA A 37 -46.12 28.20 12.11
N ALA A 38 -46.88 28.23 13.19
CA ALA A 38 -48.34 28.16 13.19
C ALA A 38 -48.98 29.41 12.55
N GLY A 39 -50.06 29.20 11.79
CA GLY A 39 -50.88 30.23 11.17
C GLY A 39 -52.26 29.68 10.77
N SER A 40 -53.28 30.52 10.94
CA SER A 40 -54.71 30.25 11.14
C SER A 40 -55.54 29.74 9.95
N GLU A 41 -56.68 29.15 10.33
CA GLU A 41 -58.02 29.18 9.69
C GLU A 41 -58.37 28.28 8.49
N GLY A 42 -59.36 27.40 8.76
CA GLY A 42 -60.64 27.48 8.07
C GLY A 42 -60.85 26.61 6.82
N SER A 43 -61.76 25.64 6.97
CA SER A 43 -62.60 25.05 5.92
C SER A 43 -62.17 23.71 5.28
N LYS A 44 -62.97 22.69 5.61
CA LYS A 44 -63.24 21.40 4.94
C LYS A 44 -62.24 20.93 3.89
N ARG A 45 -61.47 19.89 4.25
CA ARG A 45 -60.79 18.99 3.30
C ARG A 45 -61.03 17.53 3.70
N PRO A 46 -61.10 16.61 2.72
CA PRO A 46 -61.41 15.20 2.95
C PRO A 46 -60.35 14.55 3.85
N ILE A 47 -60.79 13.67 4.76
CA ILE A 47 -59.89 12.85 5.59
C ILE A 47 -59.24 11.82 4.66
N VAL A 48 -58.04 12.12 4.19
CA VAL A 48 -57.17 11.13 3.56
C VAL A 48 -56.48 10.38 4.70
N ILE A 49 -56.86 9.12 4.90
CA ILE A 49 -56.13 8.22 5.80
C ILE A 49 -54.86 7.81 5.08
N ILE A 50 -53.78 8.55 5.31
CA ILE A 50 -52.44 8.19 4.88
C ILE A 50 -51.94 7.20 5.94
N ALA A 51 -51.83 5.93 5.58
CA ALA A 51 -51.11 4.98 6.42
C ALA A 51 -49.68 5.50 6.65
N PRO A 52 -49.11 5.41 7.87
CA PRO A 52 -47.73 5.80 8.07
C PRO A 52 -46.86 4.93 7.17
N VAL A 53 -46.11 5.57 6.27
CA VAL A 53 -44.97 4.93 5.62
C VAL A 53 -43.99 4.64 6.75
N ILE A 54 -43.97 3.40 7.22
CA ILE A 54 -42.94 2.92 8.14
C ILE A 54 -41.65 2.96 7.31
N PRO A 55 -40.66 3.81 7.63
CA PRO A 55 -39.37 3.72 6.98
C PRO A 55 -38.85 2.31 7.25
N ASN A 56 -38.59 1.56 6.17
CA ASN A 56 -37.90 0.28 6.28
C ASN A 56 -36.65 0.53 7.12
N GLY A 57 -36.61 -0.06 8.33
CA GLY A 57 -35.45 0.06 9.21
C GLY A 57 -34.18 -0.34 8.45
N PRO A 58 -33.01 0.20 8.81
CA PRO A 58 -31.77 -0.21 8.19
C PRO A 58 -31.67 -1.73 8.31
N SER A 59 -31.60 -2.41 7.16
CA SER A 59 -31.36 -3.85 7.09
C SER A 59 -30.19 -4.16 8.02
N PRO A 60 -30.29 -5.18 8.90
CA PRO A 60 -29.17 -5.55 9.73
C PRO A 60 -27.97 -5.79 8.82
N LEU A 61 -26.86 -5.12 9.12
CA LEU A 61 -25.57 -5.37 8.47
C LEU A 61 -25.32 -6.87 8.62
N SER A 62 -25.41 -7.61 7.53
CA SER A 62 -25.04 -9.02 7.50
C SER A 62 -23.53 -9.09 7.67
N ILE A 63 -23.08 -9.19 8.92
CA ILE A 63 -21.70 -9.53 9.25
C ILE A 63 -21.56 -10.99 8.83
N ALA A 64 -21.09 -11.22 7.60
CA ALA A 64 -20.72 -12.55 7.17
C ALA A 64 -19.71 -13.11 8.18
N PRO A 65 -19.87 -14.37 8.64
CA PRO A 65 -18.85 -15.02 9.44
C PRO A 65 -17.50 -14.93 8.71
N PRO A 66 -16.37 -14.80 9.44
CA PRO A 66 -15.07 -14.89 8.81
C PRO A 66 -15.03 -16.20 8.00
N GLN A 67 -14.83 -16.10 6.68
CA GLN A 67 -14.90 -17.23 5.75
C GLN A 67 -13.63 -18.12 5.81
N GLY A 68 -12.95 -18.16 6.96
CA GLY A 68 -11.70 -18.87 7.18
C GLY A 68 -11.74 -19.68 8.47
N GLY A 69 -10.95 -20.74 8.54
CA GLY A 69 -10.75 -21.49 9.77
C GLY A 69 -9.97 -20.67 10.81
N PRO A 70 -9.49 -21.30 11.90
CA PRO A 70 -8.79 -20.60 12.97
C PRO A 70 -7.65 -19.70 12.47
N ALA A 71 -7.63 -18.44 12.90
CA ALA A 71 -6.55 -17.52 12.57
C ALA A 71 -5.27 -17.85 13.34
N GLY A 72 -4.13 -17.75 12.67
CA GLY A 72 -2.79 -17.95 13.22
C GLY A 72 -1.79 -16.91 12.71
N ALA A 73 -0.59 -16.92 13.28
CA ALA A 73 0.50 -16.07 12.83
C ALA A 73 1.87 -16.69 13.11
N TYR A 74 2.86 -16.36 12.28
CA TYR A 74 4.26 -16.57 12.58
C TYR A 74 5.07 -15.30 12.34
N ALA A 75 6.21 -15.19 13.02
CA ALA A 75 7.18 -14.11 12.83
C ALA A 75 8.56 -14.71 12.57
N SER A 76 9.32 -14.11 11.66
CA SER A 76 10.71 -14.46 11.37
C SER A 76 11.57 -13.22 11.40
N ASP A 77 12.63 -13.26 12.19
CA ASP A 77 13.67 -12.25 12.28
C ASP A 77 14.95 -12.80 11.66
N GLU A 78 15.50 -12.09 10.68
CA GLU A 78 16.69 -12.52 9.93
C GLU A 78 17.63 -11.34 9.64
N PRO A 79 18.96 -11.54 9.77
CA PRO A 79 19.92 -10.48 9.50
C PRO A 79 19.97 -10.13 8.01
N GLY A 80 20.01 -8.84 7.72
CA GLY A 80 20.33 -8.31 6.40
C GLY A 80 21.83 -8.48 6.07
N PRO A 81 22.19 -8.82 4.82
CA PRO A 81 23.54 -8.78 4.30
C PRO A 81 24.01 -7.35 4.07
N ASP A 82 25.33 -7.20 4.02
CA ASP A 82 25.97 -5.96 3.62
C ASP A 82 25.83 -5.70 2.12
N ILE A 83 25.33 -4.54 1.74
CA ILE A 83 25.29 -4.10 0.34
C ILE A 83 26.67 -3.54 -0.02
N ARG A 84 27.37 -4.24 -0.91
CA ARG A 84 28.78 -3.96 -1.28
C ARG A 84 28.94 -3.47 -2.71
N ALA A 85 27.97 -3.74 -3.57
CA ALA A 85 27.99 -3.39 -4.98
C ALA A 85 26.68 -2.72 -5.39
N ARG A 86 26.78 -1.74 -6.29
CA ARG A 86 25.62 -1.19 -7.00
C ARG A 86 25.14 -2.18 -8.06
N ASN A 87 23.85 -2.14 -8.38
CA ASN A 87 23.19 -2.95 -9.40
C ASN A 87 23.29 -4.47 -9.18
N ALA A 88 23.65 -4.89 -7.97
CA ALA A 88 23.56 -6.28 -7.52
C ALA A 88 22.29 -6.47 -6.68
N ASP A 89 21.73 -7.68 -6.74
CA ASP A 89 20.60 -8.08 -5.90
C ASP A 89 21.10 -8.75 -4.63
N TYR A 90 20.53 -8.36 -3.50
CA TYR A 90 20.82 -8.91 -2.19
C TYR A 90 19.53 -9.40 -1.56
N ILE A 91 19.58 -10.56 -0.90
CA ILE A 91 18.39 -11.27 -0.45
C ILE A 91 18.50 -11.57 1.04
N THR A 92 17.46 -11.22 1.79
CA THR A 92 17.21 -11.79 3.12
C THR A 92 16.11 -12.84 2.98
N GLN A 93 16.44 -14.09 3.30
CA GLN A 93 15.49 -15.20 3.28
C GLN A 93 14.85 -15.33 4.67
N PHE A 94 13.54 -15.14 4.78
CA PHE A 94 12.81 -15.40 6.02
C PHE A 94 12.39 -16.85 6.11
N LYS A 95 12.70 -17.50 7.23
CA LYS A 95 12.24 -18.86 7.51
C LYS A 95 10.76 -18.87 7.89
N VAL A 96 10.08 -19.96 7.57
CA VAL A 96 8.77 -20.24 8.13
C VAL A 96 8.99 -20.80 9.53
N VAL A 97 8.37 -20.15 10.53
CA VAL A 97 8.58 -20.48 11.95
C VAL A 97 7.37 -21.24 12.48
N GLY A 98 7.63 -22.37 13.13
CA GLY A 98 6.59 -23.25 13.65
C GLY A 98 5.95 -24.12 12.58
N GLN A 99 4.95 -24.91 12.98
CA GLN A 99 4.21 -25.77 12.08
C GLN A 99 2.98 -25.03 11.56
N ILE A 100 3.01 -24.71 10.26
CA ILE A 100 1.86 -24.08 9.58
C ILE A 100 0.91 -25.21 9.12
N PRO A 101 -0.38 -25.18 9.50
CA PRO A 101 -1.34 -26.17 9.03
C PRO A 101 -1.35 -26.24 7.49
N ALA A 102 -1.41 -27.46 6.95
CA ALA A 102 -1.49 -27.66 5.51
C ALA A 102 -2.75 -26.98 4.97
N GLY A 103 -2.62 -26.18 3.89
CA GLY A 103 -3.73 -25.42 3.32
C GLY A 103 -4.02 -24.09 4.02
N ALA A 104 -3.23 -23.68 5.00
CA ALA A 104 -3.35 -22.34 5.58
C ALA A 104 -3.04 -21.25 4.55
N ILE A 105 -3.89 -20.23 4.51
CA ILE A 105 -3.79 -19.13 3.54
C ILE A 105 -3.42 -17.82 4.22
N ILE A 106 -2.52 -17.07 3.59
CA ILE A 106 -2.08 -15.75 4.05
C ILE A 106 -3.27 -14.79 4.06
N ARG A 107 -3.35 -14.00 5.13
CA ARG A 107 -4.40 -12.98 5.33
C ARG A 107 -3.86 -11.56 5.49
N LYS A 108 -2.61 -11.42 5.92
CA LYS A 108 -1.88 -10.15 6.00
C LYS A 108 -0.40 -10.43 6.22
N VAL A 109 0.43 -9.58 5.64
CA VAL A 109 1.89 -9.61 5.85
C VAL A 109 2.33 -8.26 6.35
N SER A 110 3.04 -8.24 7.47
CA SER A 110 3.71 -7.04 8.00
C SER A 110 5.21 -7.22 7.91
N TRP A 111 5.92 -6.15 7.62
CA TRP A 111 7.37 -6.18 7.48
C TRP A 111 8.02 -5.03 8.22
N ARG A 112 9.30 -5.24 8.55
CA ARG A 112 10.25 -4.20 8.90
C ARG A 112 11.61 -4.59 8.34
N TYR A 113 12.31 -3.66 7.74
CA TYR A 113 13.72 -3.81 7.41
C TYR A 113 14.51 -2.58 7.86
N THR A 114 15.76 -2.81 8.24
CA THR A 114 16.64 -1.74 8.71
C THR A 114 17.99 -1.83 8.02
N LEU A 115 18.52 -0.65 7.69
CA LEU A 115 19.84 -0.44 7.09
C LEU A 115 20.51 0.66 7.89
N ALA A 116 21.83 0.59 8.05
CA ALA A 116 22.59 1.63 8.76
C ALA A 116 22.38 3.03 8.16
N SER A 117 22.16 3.10 6.83
CA SER A 117 21.65 4.28 6.15
C SER A 117 20.97 3.89 4.84
N LYS A 118 19.91 4.59 4.45
CA LYS A 118 19.22 4.37 3.17
C LYS A 118 19.90 5.18 2.05
N PRO A 119 20.59 4.55 1.09
CA PRO A 119 21.29 5.27 0.04
C PRO A 119 20.32 5.78 -1.03
N PRO A 120 20.69 6.81 -1.81
CA PRO A 120 19.99 7.16 -3.03
C PRO A 120 19.95 5.98 -4.01
N GLY A 121 18.82 5.79 -4.70
CA GLY A 121 18.64 4.68 -5.63
C GLY A 121 18.41 3.32 -4.98
N PHE A 122 18.14 3.28 -3.67
CA PHE A 122 17.73 2.06 -2.97
C PHE A 122 16.36 1.57 -3.46
N GLU A 123 16.30 0.30 -3.84
CA GLU A 123 15.08 -0.42 -4.18
C GLU A 123 14.95 -1.61 -3.23
N ALA A 124 13.73 -1.88 -2.75
CA ALA A 124 13.40 -3.06 -1.98
C ALA A 124 12.06 -3.66 -2.39
N ARG A 125 12.01 -4.98 -2.47
CA ARG A 125 10.82 -5.77 -2.80
C ARG A 125 10.67 -6.91 -1.82
N LEU A 126 9.49 -7.00 -1.20
CA LEU A 126 9.11 -8.15 -0.40
C LEU A 126 8.46 -9.16 -1.33
N CYS A 127 9.00 -10.37 -1.40
CA CYS A 127 8.58 -11.39 -2.34
C CYS A 127 8.13 -12.66 -1.61
N TRP A 128 7.11 -13.31 -2.17
CA TRP A 128 6.61 -14.59 -1.69
C TRP A 128 7.24 -15.73 -2.50
N LYS A 129 7.66 -16.79 -1.80
CA LYS A 129 8.28 -18.01 -2.34
C LYS A 129 9.60 -17.77 -3.08
N ASP A 130 9.59 -17.82 -4.41
CA ASP A 130 10.73 -17.88 -5.32
C ASP A 130 10.86 -16.58 -6.15
N ALA A 131 10.53 -15.45 -5.54
CA ALA A 131 10.47 -14.13 -6.17
C ALA A 131 9.47 -14.00 -7.35
N GLY A 132 8.56 -14.97 -7.54
CA GLY A 132 7.53 -14.90 -8.57
C GLY A 132 6.43 -13.87 -8.30
N VAL A 133 6.25 -13.48 -7.05
CA VAL A 133 5.24 -12.49 -6.62
C VAL A 133 5.85 -11.55 -5.61
N CYS A 134 5.91 -10.25 -5.95
CA CYS A 134 6.57 -9.25 -5.13
C CYS A 134 5.72 -8.00 -4.92
N TRP A 135 5.90 -7.39 -3.76
CA TRP A 135 5.36 -6.09 -3.37
C TRP A 135 6.51 -5.10 -3.20
N ASP A 136 6.38 -3.92 -3.81
CA ASP A 136 7.37 -2.85 -3.65
C ASP A 136 7.26 -2.25 -2.24
N VAL A 137 8.36 -2.31 -1.50
CA VAL A 137 8.49 -1.77 -0.15
C VAL A 137 9.58 -0.69 -0.07
N SER A 138 10.11 -0.26 -1.21
CA SER A 138 11.24 0.69 -1.31
C SER A 138 10.99 1.99 -0.55
N GLN A 139 9.74 2.45 -0.48
CA GLN A 139 9.36 3.72 0.17
C GLN A 139 9.01 3.58 1.64
N ALA A 140 8.78 2.36 2.13
CA ALA A 140 8.31 2.10 3.49
C ALA A 140 9.12 0.97 4.12
N ASN A 141 10.09 1.35 4.96
CA ASN A 141 10.95 0.41 5.67
C ASN A 141 10.17 -0.48 6.65
N ALA A 142 8.96 -0.06 7.05
CA ALA A 142 8.02 -0.89 7.80
C ALA A 142 6.61 -0.64 7.29
N GLY A 143 5.76 -1.65 7.40
CA GLY A 143 4.38 -1.54 6.98
C GLY A 143 3.64 -2.87 7.03
N SER A 144 2.45 -2.88 6.45
CA SER A 144 1.67 -4.10 6.26
C SER A 144 0.85 -4.05 4.98
N THR A 145 0.56 -5.22 4.41
CA THR A 145 -0.16 -5.37 3.15
C THR A 145 -1.02 -6.63 3.14
N GLU A 146 -2.10 -6.56 2.39
CA GLU A 146 -3.01 -7.67 2.08
C GLU A 146 -2.77 -8.21 0.65
N PHE A 147 -1.74 -7.71 -0.04
CA PHE A 147 -1.38 -8.10 -1.41
C PHE A 147 -1.13 -9.61 -1.57
N PHE A 148 -0.68 -10.28 -0.51
CA PHE A 148 -0.39 -11.71 -0.51
C PHE A 148 -1.58 -12.58 -0.10
N ASN A 149 -2.78 -12.01 0.04
CA ASN A 149 -3.95 -12.74 0.52
C ASN A 149 -4.30 -13.94 -0.37
N GLY A 150 -4.72 -15.03 0.28
CA GLY A 150 -5.11 -16.27 -0.39
C GLY A 150 -3.93 -17.15 -0.85
N ARG A 151 -2.69 -16.72 -0.63
CA ARG A 151 -1.49 -17.52 -0.95
C ARG A 151 -1.17 -18.49 0.16
N ASP A 152 -0.45 -19.56 -0.14
CA ASP A 152 -0.02 -20.54 0.86
C ASP A 152 0.94 -19.92 1.89
N ALA A 153 0.56 -20.01 3.17
CA ALA A 153 1.30 -19.46 4.31
C ALA A 153 2.50 -20.31 4.73
N SER A 154 2.65 -21.53 4.20
CA SER A 154 3.79 -22.41 4.45
C SER A 154 4.99 -22.11 3.55
N GLN A 155 4.86 -21.16 2.61
CA GLN A 155 5.96 -20.72 1.76
C GLN A 155 6.74 -19.58 2.41
N PRO A 156 8.08 -19.54 2.22
CA PRO A 156 8.90 -18.51 2.83
C PRO A 156 8.76 -17.16 2.10
N PHE A 157 9.14 -16.09 2.79
CA PHE A 157 9.28 -14.76 2.20
C PHE A 157 10.76 -14.42 1.95
N GLN A 158 11.00 -13.58 0.95
CA GLN A 158 12.32 -13.06 0.60
C GLN A 158 12.23 -11.53 0.53
N LEU A 159 13.14 -10.83 1.20
CA LEU A 159 13.32 -9.40 0.97
C LEU A 159 14.49 -9.21 0.02
N HIS A 160 14.20 -8.73 -1.18
CA HIS A 160 15.19 -8.36 -2.18
C HIS A 160 15.49 -6.88 -2.07
N TYR A 161 16.76 -6.49 -2.13
CA TYR A 161 17.14 -5.09 -2.26
C TYR A 161 18.36 -4.93 -3.14
N SER A 162 18.38 -3.79 -3.81
CA SER A 162 19.48 -3.37 -4.66
C SER A 162 19.66 -1.87 -4.54
N VAL A 163 20.83 -1.38 -4.96
CA VAL A 163 21.07 0.06 -5.05
C VAL A 163 21.51 0.38 -6.47
N ARG A 164 20.71 1.19 -7.18
CA ARG A 164 20.97 1.57 -8.57
C ARG A 164 22.04 2.64 -8.67
N GLY A 165 22.70 2.67 -9.84
CA GLY A 165 23.64 3.73 -10.23
C GLY A 165 25.10 3.32 -10.11
N THR A 166 25.98 4.31 -10.04
CA THR A 166 27.44 4.11 -9.98
C THR A 166 27.95 4.20 -8.55
N ALA A 167 28.82 3.28 -8.15
CA ALA A 167 29.48 3.33 -6.84
C ALA A 167 30.58 4.40 -6.87
N ARG A 168 30.80 5.10 -5.76
CA ARG A 168 31.98 5.97 -5.63
C ARG A 168 33.20 5.13 -5.27
N THR A 169 34.37 5.52 -5.76
CA THR A 169 35.63 4.89 -5.35
C THR A 169 35.79 5.00 -3.83
N GLY A 170 35.97 3.86 -3.16
CA GLY A 170 36.12 3.80 -1.70
C GLY A 170 34.82 3.96 -0.90
N GLU A 171 33.65 3.88 -1.55
CA GLU A 171 32.36 3.88 -0.84
C GLU A 171 32.26 2.67 0.11
N PRO A 172 31.98 2.88 1.42
CA PRO A 172 31.89 1.78 2.36
C PRO A 172 30.63 0.94 2.11
N PRO A 173 30.65 -0.37 2.44
CA PRO A 173 29.44 -1.19 2.40
C PRO A 173 28.34 -0.64 3.30
N ILE A 174 27.10 -0.75 2.85
CA ILE A 174 25.93 -0.38 3.65
C ILE A 174 25.56 -1.61 4.46
N LYS A 175 25.64 -1.49 5.79
CA LYS A 175 25.33 -2.58 6.71
C LYS A 175 23.83 -2.87 6.72
N GLY A 176 23.50 -4.13 6.47
CA GLY A 176 22.18 -4.67 6.76
C GLY A 176 22.03 -4.92 8.26
N GLU A 177 20.84 -4.66 8.79
CA GLU A 177 20.50 -4.93 10.19
C GLU A 177 19.44 -6.05 10.27
N MET A 178 18.86 -6.25 11.46
CA MET A 178 17.82 -7.25 11.65
C MET A 178 16.53 -6.85 10.91
N ASN A 179 16.05 -7.73 10.03
CA ASN A 179 14.80 -7.58 9.32
C ASN A 179 13.76 -8.53 9.92
N GLN A 180 12.48 -8.18 9.81
CA GLN A 180 11.38 -8.99 10.31
C GLN A 180 10.25 -9.08 9.30
N VAL A 181 9.66 -10.27 9.20
CA VAL A 181 8.34 -10.48 8.59
C VAL A 181 7.40 -11.12 9.61
N ILE A 182 6.16 -10.67 9.61
CA ILE A 182 5.06 -11.26 10.39
C ILE A 182 3.97 -11.62 9.39
N VAL A 183 3.57 -12.89 9.38
CA VAL A 183 2.56 -13.40 8.48
C VAL A 183 1.40 -13.91 9.31
N THR A 184 0.23 -13.31 9.12
CA THR A 184 -1.03 -13.82 9.67
C THR A 184 -1.74 -14.64 8.60
N PHE A 185 -2.32 -15.76 8.99
CA PHE A 185 -2.96 -16.71 8.10
C PHE A 185 -4.23 -17.28 8.73
N ASP A 186 -5.12 -17.81 7.90
CA ASP A 186 -6.27 -18.59 8.34
C ASP A 186 -6.01 -20.06 8.01
N ALA A 187 -6.17 -20.94 9.00
CA ALA A 187 -6.09 -22.39 8.81
C ALA A 187 -7.31 -22.87 7.99
N PRO A 188 -7.24 -24.05 7.33
CA PRO A 188 -8.44 -24.68 6.79
C PRO A 188 -9.45 -24.96 7.91
N GLY A 189 -10.74 -24.76 7.62
CA GLY A 189 -11.85 -25.05 8.51
C GLY A 189 -12.34 -26.48 8.42
#